data_AF-A0A929N160-F1
#
_entry.id   AF-A0A929N160-F1
#
_cell.length_a   1.000
_cell.length_b   1.000
_cell.length_c   1.000
_cell.angle_alpha   90.00
_cell.angle_beta   90.00
_cell.angle_gamma   90.00
#
_symmetry.space_group_name_H-M   'P 1'
#
loop_
_entity.id
_entity.type
_entity.pdbx_description
1 polymer ?
#
loop_
_entity_poly.entity_id
_entity_poly.type
_entity_poly.pdbx_seq_one_letter_code
_entity_poly.pdbx_strand_id
1 'polypeptide(L)'
;EQVARVRLVSHVVAVGAETAAPGPLPVPEDTARLDASPMRTLDEEAGARFVGAVDAAKRAGDTIGGVAEVVAWGVPVGLGSHVSAHRRLDARIAAALMSIQSVKGVEIGDGFAQAALPGSAAHDEIVRNERGRPTRASNHAGGIEGGTSNGQPVVARAAFKPISTVPRALRSIDLATGEEAVALHQRSDACQVVPGAVIAQAEVALVLADALFEHAGGNSADEMRRNLESYLNRVGERLCPND
;
A
#
# COMPACT_ATOMS: atom_id res chain seq x y z
N GLU A 1 -12.97 -13.16 -15.81
CA GLU A 1 -12.38 -13.40 -14.48
C GLU A 1 -10.88 -13.09 -14.54
N GLN A 2 -10.29 -12.47 -13.51
CA GLN A 2 -8.86 -12.10 -13.52
C GLN A 2 -7.95 -13.34 -13.50
N VAL A 3 -6.73 -13.24 -14.05
CA VAL A 3 -5.77 -14.36 -14.18
C VAL A 3 -5.42 -15.00 -12.82
N ALA A 4 -5.10 -14.19 -11.82
CA ALA A 4 -4.71 -14.67 -10.49
C ALA A 4 -5.76 -14.40 -9.39
N ARG A 5 -6.96 -13.89 -9.77
CA ARG A 5 -8.01 -13.47 -8.82
C ARG A 5 -7.54 -12.48 -7.74
N VAL A 6 -6.43 -11.78 -7.97
CA VAL A 6 -5.90 -10.76 -7.06
C VAL A 6 -6.88 -9.59 -6.99
N ARG A 7 -7.22 -9.15 -5.79
CA ARG A 7 -8.12 -8.01 -5.58
C ARG A 7 -7.51 -7.04 -4.60
N LEU A 8 -7.53 -5.77 -4.96
CA LEU A 8 -6.93 -4.71 -4.17
C LEU A 8 -8.00 -3.79 -3.59
N VAL A 9 -7.69 -3.22 -2.43
CA VAL A 9 -8.45 -2.15 -1.79
C VAL A 9 -7.45 -1.20 -1.14
N SER A 10 -7.79 0.09 -1.08
CA SER A 10 -7.02 1.08 -0.35
C SER A 10 -7.87 1.97 0.54
N HIS A 11 -7.29 2.38 1.65
CA HIS A 11 -7.91 3.22 2.66
C HIS A 11 -6.89 4.16 3.31
N VAL A 12 -7.39 5.19 4.00
CA VAL A 12 -6.57 6.16 4.73
C VAL A 12 -6.44 5.72 6.17
N VAL A 13 -5.20 5.67 6.66
CA VAL A 13 -4.86 5.22 8.02
C VAL A 13 -4.35 6.35 8.92
N ALA A 14 -3.96 7.50 8.36
CA ALA A 14 -3.56 8.67 9.13
C ALA A 14 -3.74 9.98 8.35
N VAL A 15 -4.01 11.07 9.07
CA VAL A 15 -4.10 12.44 8.55
C VAL A 15 -3.52 13.42 9.56
N GLY A 16 -2.46 14.14 9.19
CA GLY A 16 -1.73 14.96 10.15
C GLY A 16 -1.20 14.14 11.34
N ALA A 17 -1.58 14.55 12.56
CA ALA A 17 -1.22 13.85 13.80
C ALA A 17 -2.23 12.74 14.19
N GLU A 18 -3.36 12.65 13.49
CA GLU A 18 -4.41 11.66 13.79
C GLU A 18 -4.10 10.34 13.08
N THR A 19 -4.30 9.23 13.78
CA THR A 19 -4.14 7.87 13.23
C THR A 19 -5.39 7.03 13.54
N ALA A 20 -5.73 6.11 12.64
CA ALA A 20 -6.79 5.12 12.85
C ALA A 20 -6.35 4.06 13.86
N ALA A 21 -7.30 3.48 14.59
CA ALA A 21 -6.98 2.38 15.48
C ALA A 21 -6.52 1.15 14.69
N PRO A 22 -5.59 0.33 15.23
CA PRO A 22 -5.30 -0.98 14.64
C PRO A 22 -6.59 -1.80 14.56
N GLY A 23 -6.81 -2.45 13.42
CA GLY A 23 -8.01 -3.24 13.16
C GLY A 23 -7.81 -4.24 12.03
N PRO A 24 -8.85 -5.01 11.70
CA PRO A 24 -8.82 -5.90 10.55
C PRO A 24 -8.51 -5.13 9.27
N LEU A 25 -7.69 -5.72 8.40
CA LEU A 25 -7.44 -5.17 7.06
C LEU A 25 -8.77 -5.08 6.28
N PRO A 26 -9.02 -3.99 5.54
CA PRO A 26 -10.21 -3.90 4.69
C PRO A 26 -10.16 -5.00 3.62
N VAL A 27 -11.35 -5.50 3.25
CA VAL A 27 -11.51 -6.44 2.14
C VAL A 27 -12.01 -5.72 0.89
N PRO A 28 -11.85 -6.29 -0.31
CA PRO A 28 -12.33 -5.67 -1.55
C PRO A 28 -13.82 -5.30 -1.52
N GLU A 29 -14.64 -6.08 -0.79
CA GLU A 29 -16.08 -5.84 -0.58
C GLU A 29 -16.38 -4.54 0.17
N ASP A 30 -15.42 -4.02 0.97
CA ASP A 30 -15.59 -2.77 1.71
C ASP A 30 -15.48 -1.52 0.83
N THR A 31 -15.14 -1.66 -0.46
CA THR A 31 -14.86 -0.52 -1.36
C THR A 31 -16.02 0.47 -1.42
N ALA A 32 -17.28 0.00 -1.48
CA ALA A 32 -18.44 0.88 -1.49
C ALA A 32 -18.58 1.69 -0.19
N ARG A 33 -18.24 1.10 0.96
CA ARG A 33 -18.25 1.78 2.27
C ARG A 33 -17.11 2.79 2.37
N LEU A 34 -15.92 2.41 1.89
CA LEU A 34 -14.76 3.29 1.80
C LEU A 34 -15.01 4.49 0.88
N ASP A 35 -15.65 4.28 -0.27
CA ASP A 35 -16.02 5.33 -1.23
C ASP A 35 -17.06 6.30 -0.64
N ALA A 36 -17.98 5.80 0.21
CA ALA A 36 -18.97 6.61 0.89
C ALA A 36 -18.38 7.42 2.08
N SER A 37 -17.26 6.98 2.65
CA SER A 37 -16.56 7.69 3.73
C SER A 37 -15.81 8.91 3.19
N PRO A 38 -16.02 10.12 3.75
CA PRO A 38 -15.32 11.34 3.31
C PRO A 38 -13.79 11.24 3.33
N MET A 39 -13.25 10.47 4.27
CA MET A 39 -11.80 10.26 4.43
C MET A 39 -11.37 8.85 4.04
N ARG A 40 -12.20 8.10 3.29
CA ARG A 40 -11.91 6.74 2.82
C ARG A 40 -11.30 5.83 3.89
N THR A 41 -11.95 5.72 5.05
CA THR A 41 -11.54 4.86 6.17
C THR A 41 -12.75 4.12 6.71
N LEU A 42 -12.54 2.94 7.30
CA LEU A 42 -13.61 2.16 7.95
C LEU A 42 -13.75 2.45 9.46
N ASP A 43 -12.76 3.12 10.05
CA ASP A 43 -12.81 3.60 11.43
C ASP A 43 -13.57 4.93 11.46
N GLU A 44 -14.86 4.89 11.82
CA GLU A 44 -15.74 6.06 11.82
C GLU A 44 -15.24 7.15 12.80
N GLU A 45 -14.68 6.76 13.95
CA GLU A 45 -14.15 7.70 14.94
C GLU A 45 -12.90 8.40 14.40
N ALA A 46 -11.96 7.65 13.80
CA ALA A 46 -10.81 8.22 13.14
C ALA A 46 -11.22 9.08 11.93
N GLY A 47 -12.23 8.65 11.18
CA GLY A 47 -12.80 9.41 10.07
C GLY A 47 -13.27 10.79 10.51
N ALA A 48 -13.98 10.89 11.63
CA ALA A 48 -14.40 12.17 12.20
C ALA A 48 -13.20 13.05 12.62
N ARG A 49 -12.17 12.45 13.25
CA ARG A 49 -10.93 13.17 13.61
C ARG A 49 -10.17 13.65 12.39
N PHE A 50 -10.07 12.84 11.34
CA PHE A 50 -9.44 13.19 10.06
C PHE A 50 -10.14 14.37 9.38
N VAL A 51 -11.48 14.37 9.33
CA VAL A 51 -12.26 15.51 8.83
C VAL A 51 -11.97 16.76 9.67
N GLY A 52 -11.99 16.63 11.01
CA GLY A 52 -11.66 17.72 11.92
C GLY A 52 -10.28 18.32 11.68
N ALA A 53 -9.26 17.48 11.44
CA ALA A 53 -7.89 17.90 11.13
C ALA A 53 -7.79 18.63 9.80
N VAL A 54 -8.46 18.12 8.74
CA VAL A 54 -8.52 18.79 7.44
C VAL A 54 -9.22 20.15 7.53
N ASP A 55 -10.33 20.22 8.26
CA ASP A 55 -11.07 21.48 8.42
C ASP A 55 -10.31 22.50 9.29
N ALA A 56 -9.55 22.03 10.28
CA ALA A 56 -8.65 22.89 11.05
C ALA A 56 -7.54 23.48 10.16
N ALA A 57 -6.90 22.67 9.32
CA ALA A 57 -5.90 23.14 8.35
C ALA A 57 -6.50 24.16 7.38
N LYS A 58 -7.69 23.89 6.82
CA LYS A 58 -8.42 24.84 5.95
C LYS A 58 -8.69 26.16 6.65
N ARG A 59 -9.21 26.15 7.89
CA ARG A 59 -9.48 27.38 8.66
C ARG A 59 -8.21 28.19 8.95
N ALA A 60 -7.08 27.50 9.13
CA ALA A 60 -5.78 28.13 9.32
C ALA A 60 -5.14 28.62 7.99
N GLY A 61 -5.75 28.33 6.84
CA GLY A 61 -5.15 28.61 5.53
C GLY A 61 -3.96 27.73 5.21
N ASP A 62 -3.85 26.57 5.86
CA ASP A 62 -2.74 25.61 5.80
C ASP A 62 -3.14 24.33 5.05
N THR A 63 -2.19 23.41 4.85
CA THR A 63 -2.36 22.16 4.12
C THR A 63 -1.82 20.99 4.93
N ILE A 64 -2.41 19.81 4.75
CA ILE A 64 -2.14 18.65 5.60
C ILE A 64 -1.96 17.38 4.79
N GLY A 65 -0.99 16.57 5.19
CA GLY A 65 -0.66 15.28 4.59
C GLY A 65 -1.41 14.13 5.25
N GLY A 66 -0.98 12.91 4.94
CA GLY A 66 -1.54 11.70 5.53
C GLY A 66 -0.88 10.43 5.00
N VAL A 67 -1.40 9.29 5.44
CA VAL A 67 -0.90 7.96 5.05
C VAL A 67 -2.06 7.16 4.48
N ALA A 68 -1.84 6.58 3.29
CA ALA A 68 -2.74 5.60 2.69
C ALA A 68 -2.12 4.21 2.77
N GLU A 69 -2.95 3.20 2.97
CA GLU A 69 -2.58 1.78 2.96
C GLU A 69 -3.30 1.09 1.79
N VAL A 70 -2.54 0.27 1.05
CA VAL A 70 -3.04 -0.60 -0.01
C VAL A 70 -2.90 -2.03 0.45
N VAL A 71 -3.97 -2.80 0.31
CA VAL A 71 -4.03 -4.22 0.62
C VAL A 71 -4.36 -4.99 -0.64
N ALA A 72 -3.48 -5.91 -1.04
CA ALA A 72 -3.70 -6.83 -2.14
C ALA A 72 -3.96 -8.25 -1.62
N TRP A 73 -5.16 -8.74 -1.86
CA TRP A 73 -5.64 -10.05 -1.46
C TRP A 73 -5.45 -11.08 -2.58
N GLY A 74 -5.20 -12.34 -2.21
CA GLY A 74 -5.09 -13.44 -3.16
C GLY A 74 -3.82 -13.43 -4.00
N VAL A 75 -2.77 -12.72 -3.57
CA VAL A 75 -1.47 -12.69 -4.26
C VAL A 75 -0.85 -14.10 -4.22
N PRO A 76 -0.56 -14.73 -5.37
CA PRO A 76 0.11 -16.03 -5.41
C PRO A 76 1.44 -15.99 -4.66
N VAL A 77 1.82 -17.09 -4.02
CA VAL A 77 3.17 -17.24 -3.46
C VAL A 77 4.21 -17.17 -4.58
N GLY A 78 5.35 -16.53 -4.34
CA GLY A 78 6.50 -16.54 -5.26
C GLY A 78 6.52 -15.46 -6.34
N LEU A 79 5.68 -14.43 -6.28
CA LEU A 79 5.86 -13.23 -7.10
C LEU A 79 7.06 -12.41 -6.62
N GLY A 80 7.86 -11.90 -7.55
CA GLY A 80 9.15 -11.26 -7.25
C GLY A 80 10.30 -12.26 -7.19
N SER A 81 11.47 -11.81 -6.70
CA SER A 81 12.65 -12.65 -6.59
C SER A 81 13.62 -12.15 -5.52
N HIS A 82 14.29 -13.08 -4.84
CA HIS A 82 15.42 -12.78 -3.95
C HIS A 82 16.76 -12.66 -4.68
N VAL A 83 16.81 -13.02 -5.97
CA VAL A 83 18.06 -13.18 -6.75
C VAL A 83 18.72 -11.84 -7.08
N SER A 84 17.94 -10.79 -7.35
CA SER A 84 18.46 -9.45 -7.62
C SER A 84 17.62 -8.40 -6.90
N ALA A 85 18.27 -7.33 -6.44
CA ALA A 85 17.61 -6.28 -5.67
C ALA A 85 16.42 -5.63 -6.41
N HIS A 86 16.54 -5.42 -7.72
CA HIS A 86 15.49 -4.80 -8.54
C HIS A 86 14.30 -5.74 -8.83
N ARG A 87 14.47 -7.06 -8.66
CA ARG A 87 13.38 -8.04 -8.82
C ARG A 87 12.66 -8.34 -7.52
N ARG A 88 13.15 -7.83 -6.39
CA ARG A 88 12.44 -7.95 -5.11
C ARG A 88 11.13 -7.17 -5.18
N LEU A 89 10.04 -7.84 -4.80
CA LEU A 89 8.68 -7.29 -4.96
C LEU A 89 8.47 -6.03 -4.10
N ASP A 90 8.95 -6.05 -2.86
CA ASP A 90 8.97 -4.90 -1.95
C ASP A 90 9.70 -3.69 -2.55
N ALA A 91 10.86 -3.89 -3.18
CA ALA A 91 11.61 -2.84 -3.84
C ALA A 91 10.84 -2.23 -5.02
N ARG A 92 10.16 -3.05 -5.83
CA ARG A 92 9.33 -2.59 -6.96
C ARG A 92 8.11 -1.82 -6.48
N ILE A 93 7.40 -2.33 -5.47
CA ILE A 93 6.27 -1.65 -4.85
C ILE A 93 6.72 -0.32 -4.23
N ALA A 94 7.84 -0.31 -3.52
CA ALA A 94 8.39 0.89 -2.92
C ALA A 94 8.77 1.94 -3.97
N ALA A 95 9.40 1.53 -5.07
CA ALA A 95 9.73 2.43 -6.17
C ALA A 95 8.47 3.04 -6.80
N ALA A 96 7.44 2.24 -7.08
CA ALA A 96 6.19 2.72 -7.65
C ALA A 96 5.47 3.70 -6.71
N LEU A 97 5.28 3.32 -5.44
CA LEU A 97 4.63 4.18 -4.45
C LEU A 97 5.42 5.48 -4.18
N MET A 98 6.74 5.40 -4.06
CA MET A 98 7.60 6.58 -3.85
C MET A 98 7.62 7.51 -5.06
N SER A 99 7.31 7.01 -6.27
CA SER A 99 7.23 7.84 -7.48
C SER A 99 5.98 8.73 -7.53
N ILE A 100 4.95 8.41 -6.75
CA ILE A 100 3.72 9.21 -6.66
C ILE A 100 4.07 10.59 -6.10
N GLN A 101 3.59 11.64 -6.75
CA GLN A 101 3.85 13.01 -6.32
C GLN A 101 3.42 13.20 -4.86
N SER A 102 4.27 13.90 -4.09
CA SER A 102 4.15 14.13 -2.65
C SER A 102 4.37 12.92 -1.73
N VAL A 103 4.57 11.69 -2.22
CA VAL A 103 4.99 10.60 -1.35
C VAL A 103 6.43 10.82 -0.89
N LYS A 104 6.67 10.67 0.42
CA LYS A 104 7.97 10.87 1.08
C LYS A 104 8.42 9.67 1.92
N GLY A 105 7.57 8.67 2.09
CA GLY A 105 7.85 7.45 2.84
C GLY A 105 7.01 6.30 2.32
N VAL A 106 7.57 5.10 2.32
CA VAL A 106 6.87 3.86 1.98
C VAL A 106 7.20 2.79 3.01
N GLU A 107 6.19 2.03 3.42
CA GLU A 107 6.32 0.87 4.30
C GLU A 107 5.73 -0.36 3.64
N ILE A 108 6.31 -1.53 3.94
CA ILE A 108 5.74 -2.85 3.65
C ILE A 108 5.40 -3.50 4.99
N GLY A 109 4.17 -4.01 5.11
CA GLY A 109 3.64 -4.52 6.37
C GLY A 109 3.72 -3.48 7.49
N ASP A 110 4.30 -3.88 8.61
CA ASP A 110 4.49 -3.02 9.78
C ASP A 110 5.65 -2.02 9.64
N GLY A 111 6.47 -2.12 8.59
CA GLY A 111 7.45 -1.09 8.22
C GLY A 111 8.35 -0.63 9.36
N PHE A 112 8.31 0.67 9.68
CA PHE A 112 9.11 1.26 10.74
C PHE A 112 8.69 0.77 12.14
N ALA A 113 7.43 0.37 12.35
CA ALA A 113 7.00 -0.22 13.63
C ALA A 113 7.69 -1.57 13.87
N GLN A 114 7.84 -2.39 12.82
CA GLN A 114 8.57 -3.66 12.89
C GLN A 114 10.04 -3.46 13.26
N ALA A 115 10.67 -2.37 12.80
CA ALA A 115 12.07 -2.06 13.12
C ALA A 115 12.32 -1.76 14.61
N ALA A 116 11.27 -1.44 15.37
CA ALA A 116 11.33 -1.22 16.81
C ALA A 116 11.15 -2.51 17.64
N LEU A 117 10.91 -3.66 16.99
CA LEU A 117 10.64 -4.94 17.67
C LEU A 117 11.90 -5.83 17.75
N PRO A 118 12.03 -6.65 18.82
CA PRO A 118 13.02 -7.72 18.83
C PRO A 118 12.65 -8.79 17.80
N GLY A 119 13.65 -9.49 17.26
CA GLY A 119 13.43 -10.55 16.26
C GLY A 119 12.47 -11.67 16.70
N SER A 120 12.33 -11.90 18.01
CA SER A 120 11.36 -12.84 18.58
C SER A 120 9.89 -12.43 18.42
N ALA A 121 9.62 -11.18 18.06
CA ALA A 121 8.28 -10.62 17.88
C ALA A 121 8.10 -9.93 16.50
N ALA A 122 9.16 -9.84 15.70
CA ALA A 122 9.16 -9.09 14.44
C ALA A 122 8.81 -9.94 13.21
N HIS A 123 8.74 -11.26 13.34
CA HIS A 123 8.59 -12.17 12.21
C HIS A 123 7.30 -12.99 12.30
N ASP A 124 6.84 -13.43 11.13
CA ASP A 124 5.61 -14.21 11.00
C ASP A 124 5.88 -15.71 11.10
N GLU A 125 5.54 -16.30 12.25
CA GLU A 125 5.72 -17.75 12.46
C GLU A 125 4.94 -18.57 11.43
N ILE A 126 5.58 -19.62 10.90
CA ILE A 126 4.96 -20.59 10.00
C ILE A 126 4.27 -21.67 10.85
N VAL A 127 2.94 -21.69 10.79
CA VAL A 127 2.09 -22.66 11.50
C VAL A 127 1.26 -23.46 10.51
N ARG A 128 0.57 -24.51 10.97
CA ARG A 128 -0.40 -25.24 10.14
C ARG A 128 -1.81 -24.81 10.50
N ASN A 129 -2.64 -24.57 9.50
CA ASN A 129 -4.09 -24.37 9.71
C ASN A 129 -4.79 -25.70 10.02
N GLU A 130 -6.11 -25.64 10.27
CA GLU A 130 -6.95 -26.81 10.57
C GLU A 130 -6.91 -27.91 9.50
N ARG A 131 -6.57 -27.55 8.25
CA ARG A 131 -6.41 -28.49 7.12
C ARG A 131 -4.96 -28.97 6.96
N GLY A 132 -4.10 -28.72 7.94
CA GLY A 132 -2.70 -29.12 7.92
C GLY A 132 -1.80 -28.29 6.98
N ARG A 133 -2.32 -27.25 6.32
CA ARG A 133 -1.57 -26.47 5.32
C ARG A 133 -0.75 -25.37 6.00
N PRO A 134 0.50 -25.12 5.58
CA PRO A 134 1.30 -24.01 6.10
C PRO A 134 0.61 -22.66 5.89
N THR A 135 0.61 -21.85 6.94
CA THR A 135 0.09 -20.47 6.98
C THR A 135 0.94 -19.66 7.96
N ARG A 136 0.62 -18.38 8.13
CA ARG A 136 1.23 -17.53 9.15
C ARG A 136 0.31 -17.28 10.32
N ALA A 137 0.90 -17.11 11.50
CA ALA A 137 0.20 -16.67 12.71
C ALA A 137 -0.11 -15.16 12.70
N SER A 138 0.67 -14.38 11.94
CA SER A 138 0.61 -12.92 11.79
C SER A 138 0.99 -12.50 10.37
N ASN A 139 0.97 -11.20 10.07
CA ASN A 139 1.41 -10.64 8.79
C ASN A 139 2.24 -9.34 8.96
N HIS A 140 3.17 -9.33 9.91
CA HIS A 140 4.11 -8.22 10.15
C HIS A 140 4.94 -7.89 8.90
N ALA A 141 5.30 -8.91 8.12
CA ALA A 141 6.05 -8.77 6.88
C ALA A 141 5.22 -8.19 5.71
N GLY A 142 3.90 -8.00 5.88
CA GLY A 142 3.03 -7.44 4.85
C GLY A 142 3.00 -8.27 3.57
N GLY A 143 2.99 -9.59 3.71
CA GLY A 143 2.88 -10.54 2.60
C GLY A 143 4.15 -10.75 1.77
N ILE A 144 5.28 -10.15 2.14
CA ILE A 144 6.54 -10.24 1.38
C ILE A 144 7.70 -10.62 2.29
N GLU A 145 8.42 -11.69 1.92
CA GLU A 145 9.67 -12.07 2.57
C GLU A 145 10.75 -12.37 1.54
N GLY A 146 11.98 -11.92 1.82
CA GLY A 146 13.10 -12.09 0.90
C GLY A 146 12.86 -11.44 -0.47
N GLY A 147 11.92 -10.49 -0.59
CA GLY A 147 11.51 -9.90 -1.87
C GLY A 147 10.56 -10.77 -2.69
N THR A 148 9.92 -11.78 -2.09
CA THR A 148 8.91 -12.63 -2.72
C THR A 148 7.61 -12.65 -1.94
N SER A 149 6.46 -12.69 -2.64
CA SER A 149 5.17 -12.85 -1.97
C SER A 149 5.07 -14.21 -1.25
N ASN A 150 4.53 -14.21 -0.03
CA ASN A 150 4.45 -15.42 0.81
C ASN A 150 3.04 -16.03 0.89
N GLY A 151 2.06 -15.45 0.19
CA GLY A 151 0.66 -15.88 0.15
C GLY A 151 -0.26 -15.21 1.18
N GLN A 152 0.28 -14.46 2.15
CA GLN A 152 -0.50 -13.53 2.96
C GLN A 152 -0.87 -12.28 2.14
N PRO A 153 -1.83 -11.45 2.59
CA PRO A 153 -2.14 -10.20 1.93
C PRO A 153 -0.89 -9.33 1.82
N VAL A 154 -0.63 -8.79 0.63
CA VAL A 154 0.44 -7.81 0.46
C VAL A 154 -0.06 -6.48 0.96
N VAL A 155 0.63 -5.91 1.95
CA VAL A 155 0.26 -4.65 2.61
C VAL A 155 1.37 -3.64 2.39
N ALA A 156 1.03 -2.48 1.84
CA ALA A 156 1.98 -1.39 1.62
C ALA A 156 1.35 -0.04 2.00
N ARG A 157 2.13 0.85 2.60
CA ARG A 157 1.70 2.20 2.98
C ARG A 157 2.50 3.27 2.26
N ALA A 158 1.85 4.36 1.90
CA ALA A 158 2.47 5.54 1.30
C ALA A 158 2.18 6.79 2.13
N ALA A 159 3.23 7.48 2.57
CA ALA A 159 3.15 8.71 3.35
C ALA A 159 3.23 9.94 2.44
N PHE A 160 2.12 10.66 2.32
CA PHE A 160 1.96 11.86 1.51
C PHE A 160 2.25 13.10 2.36
N LYS A 161 3.26 13.90 1.96
CA LYS A 161 3.44 15.25 2.52
C LYS A 161 2.31 16.17 2.06
N PRO A 162 2.02 17.29 2.75
CA PRO A 162 1.14 18.32 2.20
C PRO A 162 1.65 18.79 0.82
N ILE A 163 0.82 18.69 -0.23
CA ILE A 163 1.24 19.01 -1.60
C ILE A 163 0.99 20.47 -1.98
N SER A 164 -0.10 21.03 -1.49
CA SER A 164 -0.52 22.40 -1.82
C SER A 164 0.36 23.39 -1.06
N THR A 165 0.99 24.30 -1.79
CA THR A 165 1.77 25.40 -1.21
C THR A 165 0.85 26.30 -0.38
N VAL A 166 1.20 26.52 0.88
CA VAL A 166 0.44 27.36 1.80
C VAL A 166 0.49 28.82 1.33
N PRO A 167 -0.65 29.45 1.01
CA PRO A 167 -0.68 30.83 0.53
C PRO A 167 -0.02 31.79 1.53
N ARG A 168 0.95 32.58 1.05
CA ARG A 168 1.64 33.62 1.83
C ARG A 168 2.52 33.15 3.00
N ALA A 169 2.76 31.85 3.16
CA ALA A 169 3.59 31.34 4.25
C ALA A 169 5.05 31.05 3.86
N LEU A 170 5.31 30.70 2.60
CA LEU A 170 6.62 30.21 2.18
C LEU A 170 7.42 31.29 1.45
N ARG A 171 8.57 31.66 2.03
CA ARG A 171 9.58 32.49 1.36
C ARG A 171 10.16 31.73 0.17
N SER A 172 10.45 32.48 -0.89
CA SER A 172 11.06 32.00 -2.13
C SER A 172 11.97 33.09 -2.70
N ILE A 173 12.47 32.88 -3.92
CA ILE A 173 13.32 33.83 -4.64
C ILE A 173 12.77 33.96 -6.05
N ASP A 174 12.62 35.20 -6.54
CA ASP A 174 12.34 35.44 -7.96
C ASP A 174 13.64 35.23 -8.75
N LEU A 175 13.66 34.19 -9.60
CA LEU A 175 14.85 33.84 -10.37
C LEU A 175 15.20 34.85 -11.48
N ALA A 176 14.29 35.76 -11.86
CA ALA A 176 14.58 36.82 -12.83
C ALA A 176 15.37 37.98 -12.21
N THR A 177 15.12 38.27 -10.93
CA THR A 177 15.68 39.43 -10.23
C THR A 177 16.72 39.06 -9.16
N GLY A 178 16.65 37.84 -8.62
CA GLY A 178 17.45 37.38 -7.49
C GLY A 178 16.91 37.79 -6.11
N GLU A 179 15.79 38.51 -6.08
CA GLU A 179 15.22 39.10 -4.86
C GLU A 179 14.32 38.14 -4.08
N GLU A 180 14.11 38.42 -2.79
CA GLU A 180 13.16 37.68 -1.97
C GLU A 180 11.74 37.80 -2.54
N ALA A 181 11.05 36.66 -2.62
CA ALA A 181 9.68 36.57 -3.09
C ALA A 181 8.84 35.67 -2.16
N VAL A 182 7.53 35.64 -2.41
CA VAL A 182 6.61 34.72 -1.72
C VAL A 182 6.16 33.66 -2.72
N ALA A 183 6.23 32.39 -2.34
CA ALA A 183 5.82 31.30 -3.20
C ALA A 183 4.33 31.43 -3.56
N LEU A 184 4.03 31.36 -4.85
CA LEU A 184 2.66 31.31 -5.37
C LEU A 184 2.13 29.87 -5.25
N HIS A 185 0.90 29.72 -4.75
CA HIS A 185 0.21 28.44 -4.77
C HIS A 185 -0.39 28.18 -6.14
N GLN A 186 -0.39 26.91 -6.58
CA GLN A 186 -0.94 26.49 -7.88
C GLN A 186 -2.22 25.65 -7.74
N ARG A 187 -2.51 25.17 -6.53
CA ARG A 187 -3.68 24.36 -6.17
C ARG A 187 -4.14 24.76 -4.77
N SER A 188 -5.42 24.55 -4.49
CA SER A 188 -6.11 25.09 -3.29
C SER A 188 -6.72 24.03 -2.37
N ASP A 189 -6.55 22.75 -2.67
CA ASP A 189 -7.00 21.68 -1.78
C ASP A 189 -6.11 21.60 -0.54
N ALA A 190 -6.75 21.38 0.61
CA ALA A 190 -6.04 21.29 1.89
C ALA A 190 -5.45 19.90 2.15
N CYS A 191 -5.98 18.84 1.54
CA CYS A 191 -5.49 17.48 1.73
C CYS A 191 -5.79 16.62 0.49
N GLN A 192 -4.80 15.83 0.06
CA GLN A 192 -4.89 14.97 -1.13
C GLN A 192 -4.79 13.47 -0.82
N VAL A 193 -4.81 13.05 0.45
CA VAL A 193 -4.54 11.65 0.82
C VAL A 193 -5.59 10.67 0.29
N VAL A 194 -6.87 11.07 0.21
CA VAL A 194 -7.96 10.23 -0.31
C VAL A 194 -7.77 9.88 -1.80
N PRO A 195 -7.60 10.86 -2.73
CA PRO A 195 -7.26 10.52 -4.11
C PRO A 195 -5.88 9.84 -4.20
N GLY A 196 -4.93 10.19 -3.32
CA GLY A 196 -3.64 9.53 -3.20
C GLY A 196 -3.75 8.02 -2.91
N ALA A 197 -4.71 7.60 -2.08
CA ALA A 197 -4.97 6.18 -1.80
C ALA A 197 -5.39 5.40 -3.06
N VAL A 198 -6.20 6.01 -3.93
CA VAL A 198 -6.64 5.39 -5.19
C VAL A 198 -5.48 5.29 -6.18
N ILE A 199 -4.64 6.32 -6.27
CA ILE A 199 -3.42 6.30 -7.09
C ILE A 199 -2.45 5.22 -6.59
N ALA A 200 -2.23 5.15 -5.27
CA ALA A 200 -1.39 4.12 -4.67
C ALA A 200 -1.89 2.71 -4.97
N GLN A 201 -3.21 2.48 -4.93
CA GLN A 201 -3.82 1.20 -5.30
C GLN A 201 -3.52 0.85 -6.77
N ALA A 202 -3.62 1.82 -7.68
CA ALA A 202 -3.34 1.61 -9.10
C ALA A 202 -1.87 1.27 -9.35
N GLU A 203 -0.93 1.99 -8.72
CA GLU A 203 0.51 1.74 -8.83
C GLU A 203 0.88 0.32 -8.34
N VAL A 204 0.34 -0.09 -7.19
CA VAL A 204 0.56 -1.46 -6.68
C VAL A 204 -0.05 -2.50 -7.63
N ALA A 205 -1.22 -2.23 -8.20
CA ALA A 205 -1.85 -3.14 -9.17
C ALA A 205 -0.98 -3.34 -10.43
N LEU A 206 -0.37 -2.26 -10.94
CA LEU A 206 0.56 -2.33 -12.08
C LEU A 206 1.80 -3.17 -11.75
N VAL A 207 2.42 -2.92 -10.60
CA VAL A 207 3.59 -3.71 -10.15
C VAL A 207 3.25 -5.20 -10.01
N LEU A 208 2.10 -5.53 -9.42
CA LEU A 208 1.67 -6.91 -9.27
C LEU A 208 1.34 -7.56 -10.61
N ALA A 209 0.73 -6.83 -11.55
CA ALA A 209 0.46 -7.33 -12.90
C ALA A 209 1.77 -7.67 -13.64
N ASP A 210 2.78 -6.80 -13.57
CA ASP A 210 4.09 -7.04 -14.18
C ASP A 210 4.80 -8.23 -13.52
N ALA A 211 4.79 -8.31 -12.19
CA ALA A 211 5.40 -9.42 -11.46
C ALA A 211 4.71 -10.76 -11.76
N LEU A 212 3.39 -10.75 -11.92
CA LEU A 212 2.61 -11.92 -12.32
C LEU A 212 2.92 -12.34 -13.75
N PHE A 213 3.04 -11.39 -14.68
CA PHE A 213 3.43 -11.66 -16.06
C PHE A 213 4.84 -12.25 -16.15
N GLU A 214 5.79 -11.70 -15.39
CA GLU A 214 7.16 -12.23 -15.31
C GLU A 214 7.20 -13.65 -14.72
N HIS A 215 6.31 -13.96 -13.77
CA HIS A 215 6.25 -15.25 -13.09
C HIS A 215 5.55 -16.33 -13.94
N ALA A 216 4.39 -16.03 -14.51
CA ALA A 216 3.54 -17.01 -15.21
C ALA A 216 3.75 -17.02 -16.74
N GLY A 217 4.24 -15.92 -17.33
CA GLY A 217 4.46 -15.77 -18.77
C GLY A 217 3.20 -15.95 -19.63
N GLY A 218 3.43 -16.25 -20.91
CA GLY A 218 2.37 -16.46 -21.90
C GLY A 218 2.04 -15.22 -22.73
N ASN A 219 1.29 -15.41 -23.82
CA ASN A 219 0.90 -14.37 -24.77
C ASN A 219 -0.62 -14.13 -24.79
N SER A 220 -1.36 -14.79 -23.90
CA SER A 220 -2.80 -14.59 -23.71
C SER A 220 -3.17 -14.82 -22.24
N ALA A 221 -4.28 -14.21 -21.78
CA ALA A 221 -4.76 -14.38 -20.41
C ALA A 221 -5.05 -15.85 -20.06
N ASP A 222 -5.51 -16.65 -21.02
CA ASP A 222 -5.80 -18.07 -20.80
C ASP A 222 -4.54 -18.92 -20.68
N GLU A 223 -3.50 -18.61 -21.47
CA GLU A 223 -2.20 -19.27 -21.34
C GLU A 223 -1.55 -18.94 -20.01
N MET A 224 -1.51 -17.66 -19.66
CA MET A 224 -0.98 -17.20 -18.38
C MET A 224 -1.71 -17.84 -17.19
N ARG A 225 -3.04 -18.00 -17.29
CA ARG A 225 -3.85 -18.70 -16.27
C ARG A 225 -3.46 -20.17 -16.15
N ARG A 226 -3.36 -20.90 -17.26
CA ARG A 226 -2.94 -22.32 -17.24
C ARG A 226 -1.55 -22.51 -16.62
N ASN A 227 -0.60 -21.64 -16.96
CA ASN A 227 0.75 -21.69 -16.41
C ASN A 227 0.75 -21.46 -14.89
N LEU A 228 0.02 -20.44 -14.44
CA LEU A 228 -0.13 -20.13 -13.01
C LEU A 228 -0.83 -21.26 -12.26
N GLU A 229 -1.91 -21.82 -12.80
CA GLU A 229 -2.62 -22.96 -12.20
C GLU A 229 -1.70 -24.18 -12.06
N SER A 230 -0.91 -24.49 -13.09
CA SER A 230 0.08 -25.57 -13.03
C SER A 230 1.12 -25.35 -11.93
N TYR A 231 1.61 -24.10 -11.77
CA TYR A 231 2.53 -23.74 -10.70
C TYR A 231 1.90 -23.92 -9.32
N LEU A 232 0.69 -23.38 -9.13
CA LEU A 232 -0.03 -23.44 -7.84
C LEU A 232 -0.40 -24.87 -7.46
N ASN A 233 -0.77 -25.72 -8.43
CA ASN A 233 -1.00 -27.15 -8.19
C ASN A 233 0.26 -27.83 -7.67
N ARG A 234 1.41 -27.57 -8.31
CA ARG A 234 2.70 -28.13 -7.86
C ARG A 234 3.11 -27.67 -6.47
N VAL A 235 2.82 -26.41 -6.13
CA VAL A 235 3.00 -25.90 -4.76
C VAL A 235 2.05 -26.63 -3.80
N GLY A 236 0.78 -26.77 -4.18
CA GLY A 236 -0.25 -27.46 -3.42
C GLY A 236 0.14 -28.91 -3.05
N GLU A 237 0.61 -29.70 -4.02
CA GLU A 237 1.09 -31.07 -3.83
C GLU A 237 2.15 -31.20 -2.71
N ARG A 238 3.02 -30.20 -2.57
CA ARG A 238 4.09 -30.21 -1.55
C ARG A 238 3.63 -29.75 -0.18
N LEU A 239 2.66 -28.83 -0.16
CA LEU A 239 2.13 -28.27 1.08
C LEU A 239 1.02 -29.15 1.68
N CYS A 240 0.36 -29.95 0.85
CA CYS A 240 -0.75 -30.84 1.18
C CYS A 240 -0.53 -32.23 0.54
N PRO A 241 0.51 -33.00 0.92
CA PRO A 241 0.85 -34.26 0.25
C PRO A 241 -0.19 -35.39 0.43
N ASN A 242 -1.23 -35.16 1.24
CA ASN A 242 -2.27 -36.14 1.58
C ASN A 242 -3.69 -35.69 1.20
N ASP A 243 -3.85 -34.58 0.47
CA ASP A 243 -5.14 -34.11 -0.09
C ASP A 243 -5.36 -34.66 -1.52
#